data_AF-A0A8C9YY98-F1
#
_entry.id   AF-A0A8C9YY98-F1
#
_cell.length_a   1.000
_cell.length_b   1.000
_cell.length_c   1.000
_cell.angle_alpha   90.00
_cell.angle_beta   90.00
_cell.angle_gamma   90.00
#
_symmetry.space_group_name_H-M   'P 1'
#
loop_
_entity.id
_entity.type
_entity.pdbx_description
1 polymer ?
#
loop_
_entity_poly.entity_id
_entity_poly.type
_entity_poly.pdbx_seq_one_letter_code
_entity_poly.pdbx_strand_id
1 'polypeptide(L)'
;ATRKGNAVSLKLDQGSKLKGQTVRLVLDPSVQPQIASTSASTIANMSLSPWTYRDSCVESRLPRRISHAQCLTSGCLSLLGGREDAALEAKPIYYQVLVLHRIPRQRHSKKAGRMRRNQYDFRLGTEVISVGCTCVRPSVIPQQ
;
A
#
# COMPACT_ATOMS: atom_id res chain seq x y z
N ALA A 1 -48.28 -1.75 41.92
CA ALA A 1 -46.86 -2.03 42.25
C ALA A 1 -46.72 -3.56 42.29
N THR A 2 -45.79 -4.30 41.68
CA THR A 2 -44.43 -4.07 41.12
C THR A 2 -44.03 -5.42 40.48
N ARG A 3 -43.87 -5.52 39.14
CA ARG A 3 -42.63 -5.55 38.32
C ARG A 3 -41.77 -6.85 38.33
N LYS A 4 -41.75 -7.52 37.16
CA LYS A 4 -40.65 -8.18 36.40
C LYS A 4 -39.95 -9.46 36.90
N GLY A 5 -39.82 -10.40 35.95
CA GLY A 5 -38.67 -11.31 35.84
C GLY A 5 -38.75 -12.26 34.63
N ASN A 6 -38.52 -11.77 33.40
CA ASN A 6 -38.29 -12.65 32.24
C ASN A 6 -36.84 -13.15 32.29
N ALA A 7 -36.64 -14.47 32.45
CA ALA A 7 -35.35 -15.11 32.23
C ALA A 7 -35.22 -15.47 30.75
N VAL A 8 -34.34 -14.77 30.03
CA VAL A 8 -33.96 -15.09 28.65
C VAL A 8 -32.77 -16.03 28.71
N SER A 9 -32.94 -17.27 28.26
CA SER A 9 -31.84 -18.20 28.02
C SER A 9 -31.21 -17.89 26.65
N LEU A 10 -30.08 -17.22 26.64
CA LEU A 10 -29.26 -17.04 25.43
C LEU A 10 -28.49 -18.33 25.15
N LYS A 11 -28.92 -19.10 24.14
CA LYS A 11 -28.05 -20.07 23.50
C LYS A 11 -27.10 -19.31 22.57
N LEU A 12 -25.88 -19.13 23.04
CA LEU A 12 -24.73 -18.80 22.21
C LEU A 12 -24.25 -20.11 21.58
N ASP A 13 -24.40 -20.30 20.28
CA ASP A 13 -23.32 -20.97 19.56
C ASP A 13 -23.25 -20.68 18.06
N GLN A 14 -21.99 -20.58 17.64
CA GLN A 14 -21.41 -20.80 16.31
C GLN A 14 -21.79 -19.91 15.12
N GLY A 15 -20.77 -19.15 14.69
CA GLY A 15 -20.69 -18.61 13.35
C GLY A 15 -19.42 -17.80 13.10
N SER A 16 -18.26 -18.45 13.09
CA SER A 16 -17.02 -17.89 12.53
C SER A 16 -17.25 -17.45 11.08
N LYS A 17 -17.47 -16.15 10.85
CA LYS A 17 -17.62 -15.61 9.50
C LYS A 17 -17.16 -14.15 9.39
N LEU A 18 -15.91 -13.87 9.75
CA LEU A 18 -15.25 -12.59 9.44
C LEU A 18 -14.76 -12.54 7.99
N LYS A 19 -15.61 -12.92 7.03
CA LYS A 19 -15.36 -12.76 5.59
C LYS A 19 -16.47 -11.85 5.04
N GLY A 20 -16.16 -10.57 4.90
CA GLY A 20 -17.08 -9.56 4.34
C GLY A 20 -17.69 -8.57 5.33
N GLN A 21 -17.02 -8.26 6.45
CA GLN A 21 -17.52 -7.24 7.38
C GLN A 21 -17.28 -5.83 6.81
N THR A 22 -18.36 -5.12 6.50
CA THR A 22 -18.31 -3.70 6.15
C THR A 22 -18.33 -2.88 7.44
N VAL A 23 -17.37 -1.96 7.57
CA VAL A 23 -17.27 -1.06 8.74
C VAL A 23 -17.46 0.39 8.30
N ARG A 24 -17.87 1.25 9.24
CA ARG A 24 -17.91 2.68 9.00
C ARG A 24 -16.47 3.20 8.96
N LEU A 25 -16.02 3.62 7.79
CA LEU A 25 -14.72 4.25 7.60
C LEU A 25 -14.82 5.75 7.92
N VAL A 26 -13.95 6.24 8.79
CA VAL A 26 -13.71 7.66 9.02
C VAL A 26 -12.28 7.94 8.59
N LEU A 27 -12.11 8.77 7.56
CA LEU A 27 -10.80 9.23 7.12
C LEU A 27 -10.45 10.48 7.93
N ASP A 28 -9.39 10.38 8.73
CA ASP A 28 -8.88 11.53 9.46
C ASP A 28 -8.12 12.46 8.49
N PRO A 29 -8.61 13.69 8.23
CA PRO A 29 -7.98 14.61 7.31
C PRO A 29 -6.62 15.13 7.81
N SER A 30 -6.29 14.97 9.09
CA SER A 30 -4.97 15.32 9.65
C SER A 30 -3.90 14.31 9.24
N VAL A 31 -4.28 13.09 8.89
CA VAL A 31 -3.40 12.08 8.31
C VAL A 31 -3.25 12.41 6.82
N GLN A 32 -2.41 13.40 6.52
CA GLN A 32 -1.93 13.57 5.15
C GLN A 32 -1.13 12.31 4.79
N PRO A 33 -1.50 11.57 3.72
CA PRO A 33 -0.70 10.46 3.27
C PRO A 33 0.56 11.03 2.61
N GLN A 34 1.57 11.30 3.43
CA GLN A 34 2.86 11.85 3.01
C GLN A 34 3.72 10.80 2.28
N ILE A 35 3.13 9.86 1.52
CA ILE A 35 3.90 9.04 0.55
C ILE A 35 4.23 9.88 -0.70
N ALA A 36 4.37 11.19 -0.53
CA ALA A 36 4.27 12.19 -1.58
C ALA A 36 5.32 13.31 -1.45
N SER A 37 6.26 13.23 -0.49
CA SER A 37 7.38 14.17 -0.40
C SER A 37 8.66 13.51 -0.89
N THR A 38 8.79 13.45 -2.21
CA THR A 38 9.97 13.00 -2.94
C THR A 38 10.73 14.23 -3.44
N SER A 39 11.30 15.01 -2.54
CA SER A 39 12.66 15.47 -2.86
C SER A 39 13.51 14.20 -2.94
N ALA A 40 14.39 14.07 -3.94
CA ALA A 40 15.38 13.00 -3.95
C ALA A 40 16.06 13.04 -2.58
N SER A 41 15.77 12.05 -1.73
CA SER A 41 16.30 12.06 -0.38
C SER A 41 17.81 12.08 -0.52
N THR A 42 18.49 12.88 0.29
CA THR A 42 19.96 12.92 0.29
C THR A 42 20.56 11.50 0.31
N ILE A 43 19.85 10.58 0.97
CA ILE A 43 20.13 9.14 1.02
C ILE A 43 20.08 8.46 -0.36
N ALA A 44 19.06 8.72 -1.19
CA ALA A 44 18.90 8.09 -2.51
C ALA A 44 20.08 8.39 -3.45
N ASN A 45 20.62 9.61 -3.39
CA ASN A 45 21.77 10.02 -4.19
C ASN A 45 23.12 9.57 -3.58
N MET A 46 23.20 9.43 -2.25
CA MET A 46 24.42 9.01 -1.54
C MET A 46 24.57 7.49 -1.42
N SER A 47 23.54 6.73 -1.79
CA SER A 47 23.59 5.26 -1.77
C SER A 47 24.58 4.70 -2.80
N LEU A 48 25.23 3.59 -2.46
CA LEU A 48 26.02 2.81 -3.43
C LEU A 48 25.14 2.18 -4.52
N SER A 49 23.85 1.99 -4.26
CA SER A 49 22.85 1.61 -5.25
C SER A 49 21.86 2.75 -5.37
N PRO A 50 22.16 3.83 -6.12
CA PRO A 50 21.33 5.02 -6.16
C PRO A 50 19.98 4.76 -6.85
N TRP A 51 18.95 5.52 -6.46
CA TRP A 51 17.62 5.40 -7.05
C TRP A 51 16.95 6.76 -7.27
N THR A 52 16.02 6.79 -8.21
CA THR A 52 15.05 7.88 -8.37
C THR A 52 13.65 7.40 -8.01
N TYR A 53 12.68 8.31 -7.92
CA TYR A 53 11.29 7.96 -7.67
C TYR A 53 10.43 8.21 -8.91
N ARG A 54 9.55 7.24 -9.19
CA ARG A 54 8.50 7.35 -10.20
C ARG A 54 7.13 7.22 -9.54
N ASP A 55 6.28 8.21 -9.78
CA ASP A 55 4.95 8.23 -9.19
C ASP A 55 3.94 7.38 -9.98
N SER A 56 3.16 6.57 -9.27
CA SER A 56 1.94 5.93 -9.76
C SER A 56 0.72 6.71 -9.25
N CYS A 57 -0.15 7.14 -10.16
CA CYS A 57 -1.36 7.90 -9.83
C CYS A 57 -2.61 7.11 -10.25
N VAL A 58 -3.42 6.70 -9.28
CA VAL A 58 -4.62 5.88 -9.51
C VAL A 58 -5.83 6.55 -8.87
N GLU A 59 -6.71 7.16 -9.68
CA GLU A 59 -7.85 7.97 -9.21
C GLU A 59 -8.85 7.20 -8.33
N SER A 60 -8.94 5.89 -8.54
CA SER A 60 -9.80 5.00 -7.75
C SER A 60 -9.14 4.50 -6.46
N ARG A 61 -7.99 5.05 -6.04
CA ARG A 61 -7.22 4.57 -4.87
C ARG A 61 -6.96 5.71 -3.87
N LEU A 62 -6.90 5.36 -2.58
CA LEU A 62 -6.31 6.18 -1.53
C LEU A 62 -5.11 5.44 -0.91
N PRO A 63 -3.92 6.07 -0.80
CA PRO A 63 -3.58 7.35 -1.41
C PRO A 63 -3.55 7.27 -2.94
N ARG A 64 -3.93 8.38 -3.59
CA ARG A 64 -4.01 8.43 -5.05
C ARG A 64 -2.62 8.28 -5.68
N ARG A 65 -1.65 9.00 -5.14
CA ARG A 65 -0.26 9.01 -5.59
C ARG A 65 0.60 8.13 -4.67
N ILE A 66 1.41 7.26 -5.26
CA ILE A 66 2.41 6.44 -4.56
C ILE A 66 3.71 6.51 -5.35
N SER A 67 4.81 6.86 -4.70
CA SER A 67 6.14 6.88 -5.33
C SER A 67 6.81 5.51 -5.26
N HIS A 68 7.37 5.05 -6.37
CA HIS A 68 8.13 3.80 -6.48
C HIS A 68 9.61 4.13 -6.75
N ALA A 69 10.51 3.57 -5.95
CA ALA A 69 11.94 3.67 -6.20
C ALA A 69 12.34 2.88 -7.46
N GLN A 70 13.17 3.49 -8.30
CA GLN A 70 13.76 2.91 -9.50
C GLN A 70 15.28 3.03 -9.39
N CYS A 71 15.97 1.89 -9.35
CA CYS A 71 17.44 1.88 -9.29
C CYS A 71 18.00 2.49 -10.58
N LEU A 72 19.00 3.36 -10.44
CA LEU A 72 19.63 4.05 -11.57
C LEU A 72 20.75 3.22 -12.21
N THR A 73 21.25 2.21 -11.50
CA THR A 73 22.34 1.33 -11.89
C THR A 73 21.90 -0.13 -11.82
N SER A 74 22.59 -1.00 -12.56
CA SER A 74 22.40 -2.46 -12.49
C SER A 74 23.22 -3.10 -11.37
N GLY A 75 24.42 -2.58 -11.13
CA GLY A 75 25.35 -2.92 -10.07
C GLY A 75 25.52 -1.78 -9.07
N CYS A 76 26.43 -1.98 -8.12
CA CYS A 76 26.70 -1.02 -7.06
C CYS A 76 27.89 -0.13 -7.38
N LEU A 77 27.80 1.16 -7.10
CA LEU A 77 28.91 2.09 -7.26
C LEU A 77 30.08 1.69 -6.36
N SER A 78 31.29 1.65 -6.94
CA SER A 78 32.53 1.44 -6.19
C SER A 78 32.96 2.72 -5.46
N LEU A 79 33.62 2.54 -4.31
CA LEU A 79 34.16 3.64 -3.49
C LEU A 79 35.30 4.40 -4.19
N LEU A 80 36.07 3.74 -5.07
CA LEU A 80 37.29 4.29 -5.66
C LEU A 80 37.08 5.04 -6.98
N GLY A 81 35.85 5.07 -7.48
CA GLY A 81 35.50 5.72 -8.74
C GLY A 81 34.15 5.19 -9.16
N GLY A 82 33.19 6.09 -9.45
CA GLY A 82 31.76 5.83 -9.64
C GLY A 82 31.36 4.93 -10.82
N ARG A 83 32.18 3.93 -11.16
CA ARG A 83 31.84 2.76 -11.95
C ARG A 83 31.16 1.72 -11.06
N GLU A 84 30.37 0.88 -11.69
CA GLU A 84 29.70 -0.24 -11.03
C GLU A 84 30.70 -1.37 -10.73
N ASP A 85 30.63 -1.92 -9.51
CA ASP A 85 31.28 -3.14 -9.09
C ASP A 85 30.53 -4.35 -9.67
N ALA A 86 31.19 -5.07 -10.58
CA ALA A 86 30.63 -6.24 -11.25
C ALA A 86 30.35 -7.42 -10.31
N ALA A 87 30.88 -7.40 -9.08
CA ALA A 87 30.62 -8.43 -8.08
C ALA A 87 29.34 -8.17 -7.25
N LEU A 88 28.64 -7.05 -7.48
CA LEU A 88 27.47 -6.64 -6.72
C LEU A 88 26.31 -6.25 -7.65
N GLU A 89 25.08 -6.46 -7.19
CA GLU A 89 23.87 -6.07 -7.89
C GLU A 89 23.08 -5.03 -7.10
N ALA A 90 22.59 -4.01 -7.79
CA ALA A 90 21.61 -3.08 -7.24
C ALA A 90 20.21 -3.68 -7.39
N LYS A 91 19.50 -3.89 -6.27
CA LYS A 91 18.14 -4.44 -6.26
C LYS A 91 17.16 -3.54 -5.52
N PRO A 92 15.91 -3.43 -5.99
CA PRO A 92 14.87 -2.70 -5.27
C PRO A 92 14.49 -3.40 -3.97
N ILE A 93 14.21 -2.62 -2.94
CA ILE A 93 13.62 -3.08 -1.68
C ILE A 93 12.10 -2.93 -1.79
N TYR A 94 11.37 -4.03 -1.61
CA TYR A 94 9.91 -4.05 -1.69
C TYR A 94 9.23 -3.95 -0.32
N TYR A 95 8.10 -3.25 -0.27
CA TYR A 95 7.26 -3.12 0.92
C TYR A 95 5.78 -3.23 0.54
N GLN A 96 4.98 -3.87 1.40
CA GLN A 96 3.53 -3.99 1.20
C GLN A 96 2.80 -2.88 1.96
N VAL A 97 2.16 -1.97 1.23
CA VAL A 97 1.38 -0.86 1.80
C VAL A 97 -0.12 -1.17 1.79
N LEU A 98 -0.84 -0.59 2.75
CA LEU A 98 -2.30 -0.60 2.76
C LEU A 98 -2.85 0.51 1.85
N VAL A 99 -3.87 0.16 1.08
CA VAL A 99 -4.57 1.08 0.19
C VAL A 99 -6.08 0.88 0.30
N LEU A 100 -6.85 1.93 0.00
CA LEU A 100 -8.30 1.84 -0.13
C LEU A 100 -8.71 2.03 -1.58
N HIS A 101 -9.37 1.04 -2.17
CA HIS A 101 -9.92 1.13 -3.52
C HIS A 101 -11.37 1.57 -3.49
N ARG A 102 -11.70 2.58 -4.30
CA ARG A 102 -13.06 3.03 -4.57
C ARG A 102 -13.71 2.03 -5.53
N ILE A 103 -14.72 1.32 -5.05
CA ILE A 103 -15.51 0.38 -5.84
C ILE A 103 -16.92 0.96 -6.08
N PRO A 104 -17.49 0.84 -7.31
CA PRO A 104 -18.85 1.31 -7.56
C PRO A 104 -19.88 0.57 -6.68
N ARG A 105 -20.83 1.31 -6.09
CA ARG A 105 -21.98 0.67 -5.44
C ARG A 105 -22.92 0.07 -6.48
N GLN A 106 -23.19 -1.22 -6.38
CA GLN A 106 -24.25 -1.89 -7.14
C GLN A 106 -25.60 -1.23 -6.79
N ARG A 107 -26.31 -0.68 -7.77
CA ARG A 107 -27.60 -0.01 -7.57
C ARG A 107 -28.71 -1.03 -7.28
N HIS A 108 -28.89 -1.40 -6.01
CA HIS A 108 -30.16 -1.95 -5.56
C HIS A 108 -31.03 -0.83 -4.99
N SER A 109 -31.78 -0.11 -5.84
CA SER A 109 -33.10 0.46 -5.52
C SER A 109 -33.51 1.51 -6.56
N LYS A 110 -34.61 1.20 -7.26
CA LYS A 110 -35.40 2.09 -8.11
C LYS A 110 -36.15 3.11 -7.24
N LYS A 111 -35.48 4.15 -6.72
CA LYS A 111 -36.17 5.38 -6.29
C LYS A 111 -35.36 6.60 -6.73
N ALA A 112 -35.77 7.14 -7.88
CA ALA A 112 -35.33 8.42 -8.42
C ALA A 112 -35.76 9.55 -7.45
N GLY A 113 -34.89 10.55 -7.26
CA GLY A 113 -35.32 11.75 -6.52
C GLY A 113 -34.23 12.69 -6.01
N ARG A 114 -32.94 12.29 -5.97
CA ARG A 114 -31.85 13.23 -5.63
C ARG A 114 -30.62 12.90 -6.45
N MET A 115 -30.07 13.89 -7.15
CA MET A 115 -28.80 13.87 -7.87
C MET A 115 -27.72 13.20 -7.02
N ARG A 116 -27.47 11.91 -7.26
CA ARG A 116 -26.59 11.11 -6.41
C ARG A 116 -25.16 11.37 -6.83
N ARG A 117 -24.42 12.14 -6.00
CA ARG A 117 -22.94 12.11 -5.95
C ARG A 117 -22.50 10.66 -6.14
N ASN A 118 -21.63 10.38 -7.11
CA ASN A 118 -21.11 9.04 -7.41
C ASN A 118 -20.82 8.28 -6.11
N GLN A 119 -21.70 7.33 -5.73
CA GLN A 119 -21.58 6.62 -4.47
C GLN A 119 -20.68 5.41 -4.71
N TYR A 120 -19.48 5.45 -4.15
CA TYR A 120 -18.55 4.34 -4.11
C TYR A 120 -18.41 3.83 -2.67
N ASP A 121 -18.06 2.57 -2.52
CA ASP A 121 -17.55 2.02 -1.26
C ASP A 121 -16.03 1.93 -1.31
N PHE A 122 -15.40 1.91 -0.14
CA PHE A 122 -13.98 1.64 -0.03
C PHE A 122 -13.76 0.17 0.29
N ARG A 123 -12.87 -0.46 -0.47
CA ARG A 123 -12.35 -1.80 -0.19
C ARG A 123 -10.90 -1.69 0.25
N LEU A 124 -10.61 -2.19 1.45
CA LEU A 124 -9.24 -2.32 1.93
C LEU A 124 -8.48 -3.34 1.08
N GLY A 125 -7.28 -2.97 0.67
CA GLY A 125 -6.37 -3.79 -0.11
C GLY A 125 -4.91 -3.53 0.25
N THR A 126 -4.03 -4.23 -0.44
CA THR A 126 -2.58 -4.11 -0.30
C THR A 126 -1.93 -3.94 -1.66
N GLU A 127 -0.88 -3.13 -1.73
CA GLU A 127 -0.05 -3.01 -2.93
C GLU A 127 1.44 -3.15 -2.57
N VAL A 128 2.21 -3.74 -3.47
CA VAL A 128 3.67 -3.85 -3.31
C VAL A 128 4.33 -2.66 -4.00
N ILE A 129 5.16 -1.93 -3.25
CA ILE A 129 5.88 -0.75 -3.73
C ILE A 129 7.38 -0.97 -3.53
N SER A 130 8.20 -0.31 -4.34
CA SER A 130 9.64 -0.22 -4.10
C SER A 130 9.94 1.05 -3.32
N VAL A 131 10.63 0.95 -2.18
CA VAL A 131 10.89 2.08 -1.27
C VAL A 131 12.29 2.66 -1.43
N GLY A 132 13.22 1.87 -1.95
CA GLY A 132 14.60 2.24 -2.24
C GLY A 132 15.32 1.12 -2.98
N CYS A 133 16.63 1.24 -3.14
CA CYS A 133 17.49 0.18 -3.67
C CYS A 133 18.60 -0.14 -2.68
N THR A 134 19.09 -1.38 -2.75
CA THR A 134 20.19 -1.87 -1.93
C THR A 134 21.20 -2.67 -2.76
N CYS A 135 22.40 -2.84 -2.21
CA CYS A 135 23.47 -3.62 -2.78
C CYS A 135 23.45 -5.05 -2.24
N VAL A 136 23.40 -6.02 -3.14
CA VAL A 136 23.41 -7.44 -2.80
C VAL A 136 24.52 -8.17 -3.52
N ARG A 137 24.95 -9.30 -2.94
CA ARG A 137 25.85 -10.23 -3.61
C ARG A 137 25.05 -11.17 -4.52
N PRO A 138 25.43 -11.35 -5.80
CA PRO A 138 24.76 -12.30 -6.68
C PRO A 138 24.95 -13.74 -6.17
N SER A 139 23.93 -14.58 -6.40
CA SER A 139 24.02 -16.02 -6.13
C SER A 139 24.69 -16.71 -7.32
N VAL A 140 25.94 -17.12 -7.15
CA VAL A 140 26.70 -17.83 -8.18
C VAL A 140 26.67 -19.33 -7.84
N ILE A 141 26.18 -20.17 -8.76
CA ILE A 141 26.25 -21.63 -8.63
C ILE A 141 27.51 -22.07 -9.39
N PRO A 142 28.56 -22.58 -8.72
CA PRO A 142 29.75 -23.08 -9.39
C PRO A 142 29.39 -24.25 -10.31
N GLN A 143 29.89 -24.25 -11.54
CA GLN A 143 29.81 -25.43 -12.41
C GLN A 143 30.92 -26.40 -12.01
N GLN A 144 30.54 -27.64 -11.68
CA GLN A 144 31.45 -28.76 -11.42
C GLN A 144 31.82 -29.46 -12.73
#